data_AF-A0AAE1L6B3-F1
#
_entry.id   AF-A0AAE1L6B3-F1
#
_cell.length_a   1.000
_cell.length_b   1.000
_cell.length_c   1.000
_cell.angle_alpha   90.00
_cell.angle_beta   90.00
_cell.angle_gamma   90.00
#
_symmetry.space_group_name_H-M   'P 1'
#
loop_
_entity.id
_entity.type
_entity.pdbx_description
1 polymer ?
#
loop_
_entity_poly.entity_id
_entity_poly.type
_entity_poly.pdbx_seq_one_letter_code
_entity_poly.pdbx_strand_id
1 'polypeptide(L)'
;MNLSWPLIQIACGSWTPFVMVTELADGGGIKAEGPLSLLLDLLSKQLKFRYTLVPPIDGTWGVKTTDGNFTGMVGMLQRNAIQP
;
A
#
# COMPACT_ATOMS: atom_id res chain seq x y z
N MET A 1 3.19 28.40 9.11
CA MET A 1 3.20 26.92 9.27
C MET A 1 2.72 26.31 7.97
N ASN A 2 3.50 25.44 7.35
CA ASN A 2 3.14 24.81 6.09
C ASN A 2 2.17 23.65 6.38
N LEU A 3 0.86 23.86 6.24
CA LEU A 3 -0.20 22.89 6.52
C LEU A 3 -0.40 21.94 5.33
N SER A 4 0.64 21.19 4.95
CA SER A 4 0.50 20.13 3.95
C SER A 4 0.18 18.80 4.62
N TRP A 5 -0.83 18.07 4.13
CA TRP A 5 -1.19 16.74 4.62
C TRP A 5 0.01 15.77 4.56
N PRO A 6 0.25 14.92 5.57
CA PRO A 6 1.32 13.94 5.55
C PRO A 6 1.16 12.98 4.37
N LEU A 7 2.29 12.50 3.83
CA LEU A 7 2.32 11.45 2.80
C LEU A 7 2.56 10.11 3.49
N ILE A 8 1.63 9.15 3.32
CA ILE A 8 1.70 7.81 3.90
C ILE A 8 1.89 6.80 2.78
N GLN A 9 2.89 5.92 2.91
CA GLN A 9 3.04 4.78 2.01
C GLN A 9 2.18 3.62 2.52
N ILE A 10 1.42 3.00 1.62
CA ILE A 10 0.49 1.92 1.95
C ILE A 10 0.88 0.67 1.17
N ALA A 11 1.22 -0.39 1.90
CA ALA A 11 1.44 -1.70 1.30
C ALA A 11 0.12 -2.19 0.66
N CYS A 12 0.18 -2.61 -0.60
CA CYS A 12 -1.02 -2.93 -1.38
C CYS A 12 -0.84 -4.21 -2.20
N GLY A 13 -1.85 -5.07 -2.18
CA GLY A 13 -1.94 -6.27 -3.01
C GLY A 13 -3.23 -6.29 -3.81
N SER A 14 -3.24 -7.01 -4.92
CA SER A 14 -4.44 -7.22 -5.74
C SER A 14 -5.27 -8.38 -5.20
N TRP A 15 -6.57 -8.17 -4.99
CA TRP A 15 -7.52 -9.21 -4.56
C TRP A 15 -8.93 -8.90 -5.08
N THR A 16 -9.25 -9.42 -6.27
CA THR A 16 -10.55 -9.22 -6.89
C THR A 16 -11.65 -9.99 -6.14
N PRO A 17 -12.86 -9.42 -5.97
CA PRO A 17 -13.36 -8.18 -6.58
C PRO A 17 -13.12 -6.89 -5.75
N PHE A 18 -12.39 -6.97 -4.64
CA PHE A 18 -12.31 -5.90 -3.64
C PHE A 18 -11.33 -4.80 -4.00
N VAL A 19 -10.19 -5.19 -4.56
CA VAL A 19 -9.14 -4.28 -5.01
C VAL A 19 -8.40 -4.91 -6.18
N MET A 20 -8.19 -4.14 -7.24
CA MET A 20 -7.37 -4.50 -8.38
C MET A 20 -6.24 -3.48 -8.49
N VAL A 21 -5.01 -3.96 -8.44
CA VAL A 21 -3.80 -3.13 -8.56
C VAL A 21 -3.25 -3.25 -9.97
N THR A 22 -3.04 -2.12 -10.64
CA THR A 22 -2.48 -2.05 -12.00
C THR A 22 -1.28 -1.11 -12.02
N GLU A 23 -0.21 -1.49 -12.70
CA GLU A 23 0.93 -0.60 -12.95
C GLU A 23 0.54 0.51 -13.92
N LEU A 24 1.01 1.73 -13.66
CA LEU A 24 0.84 2.85 -14.57
C LEU A 24 1.83 2.75 -15.73
N ALA A 25 1.35 3.04 -16.95
CA ALA A 25 2.12 2.86 -18.18
C ALA A 25 3.39 3.74 -18.28
N ASP A 26 3.50 4.78 -17.46
CA ASP A 26 4.65 5.69 -17.40
C ASP A 26 5.74 5.22 -16.41
N GLY A 27 5.56 4.07 -15.76
CA GLY A 27 6.46 3.58 -14.71
C GLY A 27 6.37 4.41 -13.41
N GLY A 28 5.40 5.32 -13.30
CA GLY A 28 5.26 6.27 -12.20
C GLY A 28 4.61 5.71 -10.93
N GLY A 29 4.25 4.42 -10.90
CA GLY A 29 3.69 3.75 -9.74
C GLY A 29 2.52 2.83 -10.07
N ILE A 30 1.68 2.57 -9.08
CA ILE A 30 0.52 1.69 -9.19
C ILE A 30 -0.79 2.42 -8.87
N LYS A 31 -1.87 1.98 -9.51
CA LYS A 31 -3.25 2.43 -9.27
C LYS A 31 -4.05 1.29 -8.66
N ALA A 32 -4.90 1.60 -7.67
CA ALA A 32 -5.88 0.65 -7.12
C ALA A 32 -7.30 1.04 -7.51
N GLU A 33 -8.08 0.06 -7.95
CA GLU A 33 -9.50 0.18 -8.29
C GLU A 33 -10.33 -0.84 -7.51
N GLY A 34 -11.58 -0.51 -7.20
CA GLY A 34 -12.50 -1.38 -6.46
C GLY A 34 -13.01 -0.76 -5.16
N PRO A 35 -13.94 -1.45 -4.46
CA PRO A 35 -14.57 -0.91 -3.24
C PRO A 35 -13.58 -0.48 -2.15
N LEU A 36 -12.46 -1.20 -1.98
CA LEU A 36 -11.46 -0.83 -0.98
C LEU A 36 -10.65 0.42 -1.36
N SER A 37 -10.45 0.71 -2.64
CA SER A 37 -9.77 1.94 -3.03
C SER A 37 -10.65 3.17 -2.82
N LEU A 38 -11.97 3.04 -3.00
CA LEU A 38 -12.95 4.08 -2.64
C LEU A 38 -12.95 4.35 -1.12
N LEU A 39 -12.95 3.29 -0.30
CA LEU A 39 -12.86 3.43 1.15
C LEU A 39 -11.56 4.13 1.57
N LEU A 40 -10.43 3.75 0.98
CA LEU A 40 -9.14 4.36 1.27
C LEU A 40 -9.11 5.84 0.89
N ASP A 41 -9.67 6.20 -0.27
CA ASP A 41 -9.79 7.59 -0.70
C ASP A 41 -10.66 8.42 0.27
N LEU A 42 -11.79 7.87 0.73
CA LEU A 42 -12.63 8.51 1.76
C LEU A 42 -11.87 8.71 3.07
N LEU A 43 -11.14 7.68 3.55
CA LEU A 43 -10.31 7.78 4.76
C LEU A 43 -9.24 8.85 4.62
N SER A 44 -8.58 8.93 3.46
CA SER A 44 -7.53 9.93 3.18
C SER A 44 -8.06 11.37 3.31
N LYS A 45 -9.28 11.61 2.82
CA LYS A 45 -9.94 12.92 2.87
C LYS A 45 -10.39 13.29 4.28
N GLN A 46 -10.97 12.34 5.01
CA GLN A 46 -11.46 12.57 6.37
C GLN A 46 -10.32 12.72 7.39
N LEU A 47 -9.29 11.88 7.28
CA LEU A 47 -8.13 11.88 8.16
C LEU A 47 -7.01 12.82 7.69
N LYS A 48 -7.22 13.50 6.55
CA LYS A 48 -6.33 14.54 6.01
C LYS A 48 -4.90 14.03 5.75
N PHE A 49 -4.77 12.91 5.05
CA PHE A 49 -3.48 12.40 4.57
C PHE A 49 -3.47 12.20 3.05
N ARG A 50 -2.29 12.28 2.45
CA ARG A 50 -2.02 11.84 1.08
C ARG A 50 -1.39 10.46 1.14
N TYR A 51 -1.53 9.65 0.10
CA TYR A 51 -0.92 8.33 0.08
C TYR A 51 -0.34 7.94 -1.27
N THR A 52 0.62 7.02 -1.21
CA THR A 52 1.10 6.25 -2.37
C THR A 52 0.95 4.77 -2.04
N LEU A 53 0.66 3.97 -3.07
CA LEU A 53 0.55 2.53 -2.94
C LEU A 53 1.87 1.88 -3.34
N VAL A 54 2.28 0.86 -2.59
CA VAL A 54 3.52 0.13 -2.85
C VAL A 54 3.24 -1.37 -2.78
N PRO A 55 3.49 -2.14 -3.86
CA PRO A 55 3.28 -3.57 -3.83
C PRO A 55 4.39 -4.28 -3.06
N PRO A 56 4.13 -5.47 -2.47
CA PRO A 56 5.20 -6.29 -1.92
C PRO A 56 6.11 -6.79 -3.04
N ILE A 57 7.42 -6.67 -2.86
CA ILE A 57 8.44 -7.13 -3.82
C ILE A 57 8.25 -8.62 -4.18
N ASP A 58 7.89 -9.43 -3.19
CA ASP A 58 7.69 -10.87 -3.37
C ASP A 58 6.25 -11.24 -3.81
N GLY A 59 5.36 -10.25 -3.96
CA GLY A 59 3.96 -10.48 -4.35
C GLY A 59 3.10 -11.15 -3.26
N THR A 60 3.60 -11.31 -2.03
CA THR A 60 2.92 -12.07 -0.98
C THR A 60 2.25 -11.21 0.09
N TRP A 61 1.27 -11.78 0.80
CA TRP A 61 0.66 -11.16 1.97
C TRP A 61 1.64 -11.09 3.15
N GLY A 62 2.26 -12.22 3.47
CA GLY A 62 3.28 -12.33 4.50
C GLY A 62 3.21 -13.65 5.23
N VAL A 63 4.35 -14.33 5.28
CA VAL A 63 4.54 -15.59 5.99
C VAL A 63 5.56 -15.36 7.10
N LYS A 64 5.27 -15.88 8.30
CA LYS A 64 6.22 -15.84 9.40
C LYS A 64 7.38 -16.79 9.11
N THR A 65 8.59 -16.27 9.09
CA THR A 65 9.82 -17.03 8.89
C THR A 65 10.32 -17.60 10.22
N THR A 66 11.21 -18.60 10.15
CA THR A 66 11.73 -19.31 11.33
C THR A 66 12.56 -18.43 12.26
N ASP A 67 13.13 -17.35 11.73
CA ASP A 67 13.86 -16.30 12.46
C ASP A 67 12.92 -15.26 13.13
N GLY A 68 11.60 -15.42 13.01
CA GLY A 68 10.61 -14.55 13.64
C GLY A 68 10.21 -13.30 12.83
N ASN A 69 10.78 -13.12 11.63
CA ASN A 69 10.40 -12.06 10.70
C ASN A 69 9.15 -12.45 9.88
N PHE A 70 8.64 -11.50 9.09
CA PHE A 70 7.60 -11.73 8.11
C PHE A 70 8.05 -11.35 6.69
N THR A 71 7.56 -12.07 5.69
CA THR A 71 7.66 -11.70 4.27
C THR A 71 6.51 -10.78 3.85
N GLY A 72 6.45 -10.39 2.57
CA GLY A 72 5.30 -9.71 1.98
C GLY A 72 4.91 -8.39 2.64
N MET A 73 3.65 -8.03 2.46
CA MET A 73 3.06 -6.80 3.00
C MET A 73 3.20 -6.69 4.53
N VAL A 74 3.03 -7.80 5.26
CA VAL A 74 3.22 -7.81 6.72
C VAL A 74 4.67 -7.51 7.10
N GLY A 75 5.62 -8.09 6.37
CA GLY A 75 7.04 -7.82 6.54
C GLY A 75 7.43 -6.37 6.29
N MET A 76 6.84 -5.75 5.26
CA MET A 76 7.03 -4.33 4.95
C MET A 76 6.61 -3.44 6.12
N LEU A 77 5.46 -3.75 6.74
CA LEU A 77 4.98 -3.03 7.93
C LEU A 77 5.89 -3.28 9.13
N GLN A 78 6.29 -4.52 9.39
CA GLN A 78 7.15 -4.89 10.52
C GLN A 78 8.47 -4.11 10.52
N ARG A 79 9.06 -3.93 9.34
CA ARG A 79 10.35 -3.24 9.16
C ARG A 79 10.21 -1.73 8.98
N ASN A 80 8.99 -1.19 8.96
CA ASN A 80 8.70 0.16 8.49
C ASN A 80 9.40 0.47 7.14
N ALA A 81 9.53 -0.56 6.30
CA ALA A 81 10.31 -0.55 5.06
C ALA A 81 9.35 -0.82 3.90
N ILE A 82 8.63 0.23 3.51
CA ILE A 82 7.83 0.27 2.30
C ILE A 82 8.74 0.87 1.22
N GLN A 83 9.69 0.06 0.74
CA GLN A 83 10.61 0.48 -0.32
C GLN A 83 9.91 0.33 -1.68
N PRO A 84 9.99 1.33 -2.58
CA PRO A 84 9.54 1.22 -3.96
C PRO A 84 10.35 0.19 -4.75
#